data_AF-A0A4W5RJY9-F1
#
_entry.id   AF-A0A4W5RJY9-F1
#
_cell.length_a   1.000
_cell.length_b   1.000
_cell.length_c   1.000
_cell.angle_alpha   90.00
_cell.angle_beta   90.00
_cell.angle_gamma   90.00
#
_symmetry.space_group_name_H-M   'P 1'
#
loop_
_entity.id
_entity.type
_entity.pdbx_description
1 polymer ?
#
loop_
_entity_poly.entity_id
_entity_poly.type
_entity_poly.pdbx_seq_one_letter_code
_entity_poly.pdbx_strand_id
1 'polypeptide(L)'
;MINACRDFLSLAQAHSKRWQKALHSERDQRIRLEETLEQLAKQHNHLERAFRGATVLPLSQSSGSAKGDASDEDDENEFFDAMEDPAGFITVPADPKYHRLARLFLFTLCFSLSFFLSKRRTKIPDKPNYSLNLWSIMKNCIGKELSKIPMPVNFNEPISMLQRLSEDLEYYELLDKAAKCQSSLEQLCYVAAFTVSSYSTTVHRTGKPFNPLLGETYELDRLRESGYRSLHHPPAAAHHAISERGWTLRQEISLASKFRGKYLSIMPLGSIQCMFEKSNNHYSWKKVTTTVHNIIVGKLWIDQSGEIDVVNHRTGDRCHLKFAPYSYFSRDVARKVTGVVTDKEGKAHYVLSGTWDEKMEFSRVMQSNKGENGTEGKQKTVYQTLKAKELWKKNPLPEGAETMYYFSSLALTLNELEEGVAPTDSRRRPDQQLMEAGRWDEANAEKQRLEEKQRSVRREREREAQRAANLPEEGEKASDNYEAMWFERTEDAVTGESMHVYKGGYWEAKDHGNWDMCPDIY
;
A
#
# COMPACT_ATOMS: atom_id res chain seq x y z
N MET A 1 47.50 53.54 -4.63
CA MET A 1 46.12 53.48 -4.07
C MET A 1 45.07 53.92 -5.10
N ILE A 2 45.18 55.11 -5.70
CA ILE A 2 44.20 55.62 -6.69
C ILE A 2 44.04 54.70 -7.94
N ASN A 3 45.14 54.15 -8.46
CA ASN A 3 45.09 53.26 -9.63
C ASN A 3 44.38 51.93 -9.33
N ALA A 4 44.66 51.32 -8.17
CA ALA A 4 44.01 50.08 -7.75
C ALA A 4 42.50 50.25 -7.53
N CYS A 5 42.06 51.40 -7.00
CA CYS A 5 40.62 51.69 -6.87
C CYS A 5 39.96 51.85 -8.24
N ARG A 6 40.65 52.46 -9.21
CA ARG A 6 40.15 52.62 -10.59
C ARG A 6 40.02 51.26 -11.30
N ASP A 7 41.00 50.39 -11.12
CA ASP A 7 40.99 49.04 -11.71
C ASP A 7 39.85 48.19 -11.13
N PHE A 8 39.66 48.23 -9.80
CA PHE A 8 38.54 47.56 -9.13
C PHE A 8 37.18 48.06 -9.62
N LEU A 9 37.01 49.38 -9.78
CA LEU A 9 35.77 49.98 -10.27
C LEU A 9 35.47 49.52 -11.71
N SER A 10 36.49 49.43 -12.56
CA SER A 10 36.33 48.92 -13.94
C SER A 10 35.92 47.44 -13.97
N LEU A 11 36.51 46.62 -13.09
CA LEU A 11 36.21 45.20 -12.94
C LEU A 11 34.78 45.00 -12.43
N ALA A 12 34.38 45.73 -11.39
CA ALA A 12 33.04 45.69 -10.84
C ALA A 12 31.98 46.11 -11.88
N GLN A 13 32.25 47.14 -12.69
CA GLN A 13 31.36 47.55 -13.79
C GLN A 13 31.28 46.50 -14.90
N ALA A 14 32.39 45.87 -15.26
CA ALA A 14 32.42 44.79 -16.26
C ALA A 14 31.63 43.56 -15.79
N HIS A 15 31.80 43.16 -14.52
CA HIS A 15 31.01 42.09 -13.93
C HIS A 15 29.54 42.46 -13.86
N SER A 16 29.18 43.65 -13.38
CA SER A 16 27.79 44.12 -13.31
C SER A 16 27.07 44.01 -14.66
N LYS A 17 27.72 44.41 -15.76
CA LYS A 17 27.18 44.24 -17.12
C LYS A 17 26.99 42.78 -17.52
N ARG A 18 27.90 41.88 -17.13
CA ARG A 18 27.77 40.43 -17.40
C ARG A 18 26.60 39.83 -16.61
N TRP A 19 26.46 40.18 -15.34
CA TRP A 19 25.37 39.73 -14.49
C TRP A 19 24.01 40.22 -14.98
N GLN A 20 23.92 41.48 -15.45
CA GLN A 20 22.69 42.01 -16.05
C GLN A 20 22.31 41.25 -17.33
N LYS A 21 23.27 40.91 -18.19
CA LYS A 21 23.01 40.09 -19.38
C LYS A 21 22.55 38.67 -19.04
N ALA A 22 23.19 38.03 -18.05
CA ALA A 22 22.78 36.71 -17.59
C ALA A 22 21.35 36.72 -17.01
N LEU A 23 21.03 37.73 -16.18
CA LEU A 23 19.69 37.91 -15.62
C LEU A 23 18.64 38.16 -16.70
N HIS A 24 18.97 38.90 -17.76
CA HIS A 24 18.08 39.12 -18.89
C HIS A 24 17.84 37.82 -19.67
N SER A 25 18.90 37.04 -19.93
CA SER A 25 18.78 35.72 -20.58
C SER A 25 17.89 34.76 -19.79
N GLU A 26 18.01 34.71 -18.46
CA GLU A 26 17.15 33.90 -17.59
C GLU A 26 15.69 34.35 -17.64
N ARG A 27 15.44 35.67 -17.67
CA ARG A 27 14.07 36.22 -17.83
C ARG A 27 13.47 35.84 -19.18
N ASP A 28 14.23 35.95 -20.26
CA ASP A 28 13.79 35.58 -21.61
C ASP A 28 13.55 34.08 -21.75
N GLN A 29 14.34 33.25 -21.05
CA GLN A 29 14.14 31.81 -21.00
C GLN A 29 12.88 31.45 -20.20
N ARG A 30 12.63 32.13 -19.07
CA ARG A 30 11.40 31.97 -18.30
C ARG A 30 10.17 32.34 -19.12
N ILE A 31 10.17 33.47 -19.82
CA ILE A 31 9.05 33.92 -20.66
C ILE A 31 8.77 32.88 -21.76
N ARG A 32 9.81 32.40 -22.45
CA ARG A 32 9.65 31.34 -23.46
C ARG A 32 9.07 30.05 -22.88
N LEU A 33 9.48 29.67 -21.67
CA LEU A 33 8.92 28.49 -20.99
C LEU A 33 7.44 28.70 -20.62
N GLU A 34 7.07 29.89 -20.14
CA GLU A 34 5.67 30.25 -19.85
C GLU A 34 4.80 30.18 -21.12
N GLU A 35 5.28 30.73 -22.24
CA GLU A 35 4.59 30.64 -23.55
C GLU A 35 4.45 29.20 -24.05
N THR A 36 5.51 28.38 -23.88
CA THR A 36 5.50 26.96 -24.28
C THR A 36 4.49 26.17 -23.43
N LEU A 37 4.43 26.46 -22.13
CA LEU A 37 3.46 25.86 -21.21
C LEU A 37 2.03 26.23 -21.58
N GLU A 38 1.79 27.50 -21.95
CA GLU A 38 0.48 27.98 -22.38
C GLU A 38 0.03 27.33 -23.70
N GLN A 39 0.95 27.16 -24.66
CA GLN A 39 0.68 26.41 -25.90
C GLN A 39 0.33 24.95 -25.62
N LEU A 40 1.09 24.27 -24.75
CA LEU A 40 0.79 22.90 -24.32
C LEU A 40 -0.57 22.81 -23.63
N ALA A 41 -0.93 23.78 -22.78
CA ALA A 41 -2.24 23.83 -22.14
C ALA A 41 -3.39 24.04 -23.15
N LYS A 42 -3.17 24.87 -24.19
CA LYS A 42 -4.14 25.06 -25.29
C LYS A 42 -4.29 23.79 -26.12
N GLN A 43 -3.20 23.11 -26.44
CA GLN A 43 -3.22 21.82 -27.15
C GLN A 43 -3.93 20.75 -26.33
N HIS A 44 -3.70 20.70 -25.02
CA HIS A 44 -4.37 19.79 -24.11
C HIS A 44 -5.89 20.02 -24.07
N ASN A 45 -6.33 21.27 -23.90
CA ASN A 45 -7.74 21.64 -23.97
C ASN A 45 -8.38 21.31 -25.33
N HIS A 46 -7.64 21.51 -26.43
CA HIS A 46 -8.12 21.16 -27.75
C HIS A 46 -8.30 19.64 -27.90
N LEU A 47 -7.37 18.84 -27.36
CA LEU A 47 -7.46 17.39 -27.35
C LEU A 47 -8.64 16.90 -26.48
N GLU A 48 -8.87 17.51 -25.32
CA GLU A 48 -10.01 17.23 -24.47
C GLU A 48 -11.36 17.54 -25.16
N ARG A 49 -11.45 18.66 -25.89
CA ARG A 49 -12.65 19.00 -26.68
C ARG A 49 -12.86 18.06 -27.86
N ALA A 50 -11.79 17.69 -28.57
CA ALA A 50 -11.88 16.71 -29.64
C ALA A 50 -12.33 15.33 -29.12
N PHE A 51 -11.90 14.96 -27.92
CA PHE A 51 -12.32 13.73 -27.23
C PHE A 51 -13.81 13.76 -26.85
N ARG A 52 -14.31 14.89 -26.33
CA ARG A 52 -15.76 15.07 -26.07
C ARG A 52 -16.62 15.06 -27.35
N GLY A 53 -16.07 15.53 -28.47
CA GLY A 53 -16.75 15.47 -29.78
C GLY A 53 -16.80 14.08 -30.40
N ALA A 54 -15.80 13.23 -30.13
CA ALA A 54 -15.72 11.86 -30.68
C ALA A 54 -16.60 10.83 -29.94
N THR A 55 -17.11 11.15 -28.75
CA THR A 55 -18.04 10.30 -27.99
C THR A 55 -19.50 10.37 -28.46
N VAL A 56 -19.81 11.19 -29.47
CA VAL A 56 -21.14 11.22 -30.11
C VAL A 56 -21.03 10.71 -31.54
N LEU A 57 -21.37 9.43 -31.76
CA LEU A 57 -21.62 8.90 -33.11
C LEU A 57 -23.03 9.30 -33.58
N PRO A 58 -23.25 9.57 -34.88
CA PRO A 58 -24.55 9.99 -35.39
C PRO A 58 -25.48 8.79 -35.60
N LEU A 59 -26.66 8.82 -34.97
CA LEU A 59 -27.76 7.91 -35.29
C LEU A 59 -28.56 8.44 -36.48
N SER A 60 -28.73 7.56 -37.47
CA SER A 60 -29.50 7.74 -38.69
C SER A 60 -30.99 7.98 -38.44
N GLN A 61 -31.57 8.75 -39.36
CA GLN A 61 -32.97 9.14 -39.47
C GLN A 61 -33.99 8.00 -39.27
N SER A 62 -35.00 8.24 -38.42
CA SER A 62 -36.38 7.79 -38.67
C SER A 62 -37.38 8.74 -38.02
N SER A 63 -38.32 9.22 -38.82
CA SER A 63 -39.41 10.15 -38.53
C SER A 63 -40.46 9.59 -37.55
N GLY A 64 -40.89 10.40 -36.59
CA GLY A 64 -42.08 10.13 -35.77
C GLY A 64 -42.34 11.25 -34.74
N SER A 65 -43.46 11.96 -34.91
CA SER A 65 -43.88 13.13 -34.12
C SER A 65 -44.47 12.74 -32.76
N ALA A 66 -44.09 13.44 -31.68
CA ALA A 66 -45.00 14.01 -30.66
C ALA A 66 -44.23 14.79 -29.58
N LYS A 67 -44.80 15.92 -29.17
CA LYS A 67 -44.36 16.80 -28.06
C LYS A 67 -44.38 16.08 -26.71
N GLY A 68 -43.39 16.35 -25.88
CA GLY A 68 -43.38 16.08 -24.44
C GLY A 68 -42.20 16.78 -23.78
N ASP A 69 -42.51 17.80 -22.99
CA ASP A 69 -41.60 18.53 -22.10
C ASP A 69 -41.13 17.57 -20.99
N ALA A 70 -39.82 17.45 -20.76
CA ALA A 70 -39.26 16.81 -19.58
C ALA A 70 -37.81 17.30 -19.36
N SER A 71 -37.57 17.76 -18.15
CA SER A 71 -36.33 18.25 -17.56
C SER A 71 -35.14 17.31 -17.77
N ASP A 72 -34.02 17.87 -18.23
CA ASP A 72 -32.68 17.32 -18.01
C ASP A 72 -31.95 18.31 -17.09
N GLU A 73 -32.21 18.14 -15.78
CA GLU A 73 -31.24 18.49 -14.75
C GLU A 73 -30.27 17.32 -14.60
N ASP A 74 -29.04 17.64 -14.20
CA ASP A 74 -27.93 16.76 -13.83
C ASP A 74 -27.14 16.07 -14.95
N ASP A 75 -26.08 16.76 -15.41
CA ASP A 75 -24.74 16.27 -15.08
C ASP A 75 -23.74 17.43 -15.10
N GLU A 76 -23.26 17.74 -13.90
CA GLU A 76 -22.46 18.91 -13.58
C GLU A 76 -21.16 18.97 -14.39
N ASN A 77 -20.89 20.18 -14.86
CA ASN A 77 -19.53 20.62 -15.05
C ASN A 77 -18.82 20.58 -13.68
N GLU A 78 -18.12 19.48 -13.36
CA GLU A 78 -17.08 19.47 -12.32
C GLU A 78 -15.91 20.36 -12.79
N PHE A 79 -16.14 21.67 -12.78
CA PHE A 79 -15.13 22.62 -12.37
C PHE A 79 -14.77 22.18 -10.95
N PHE A 80 -13.50 21.88 -10.69
CA PHE A 80 -13.04 21.58 -9.34
C PHE A 80 -13.31 22.81 -8.46
N ASP A 81 -14.47 22.86 -7.82
CA ASP A 81 -14.63 23.63 -6.60
C ASP A 81 -13.55 23.11 -5.65
N ALA A 82 -12.79 24.06 -5.08
CA ALA A 82 -11.75 23.75 -4.13
C ALA A 82 -12.35 22.83 -3.06
N MET A 83 -11.87 21.58 -2.99
CA MET A 83 -12.32 20.62 -1.99
C MET A 83 -12.34 21.32 -0.64
N GLU A 84 -13.54 21.41 -0.08
CA GLU A 84 -13.81 22.08 1.17
C GLU A 84 -12.91 21.50 2.26
N ASP A 85 -12.11 22.37 2.89
CA ASP A 85 -11.08 22.03 3.87
C ASP A 85 -11.64 21.03 4.92
N PRO A 86 -11.04 19.83 5.09
CA PRO A 86 -11.58 18.83 6.01
C PRO A 86 -11.33 19.24 7.47
N ALA A 87 -12.13 18.68 8.39
CA ALA A 87 -12.04 18.90 9.83
C ALA A 87 -10.68 18.42 10.40
N GLY A 88 -9.64 19.23 10.21
CA GLY A 88 -8.33 19.05 10.82
C GLY A 88 -8.36 19.47 12.29
N PHE A 89 -7.78 18.66 13.16
CA PHE A 89 -7.55 19.04 14.55
C PHE A 89 -6.21 19.76 14.69
N ILE A 90 -6.08 20.59 15.72
CA ILE A 90 -4.83 21.28 16.06
C ILE A 90 -4.35 20.76 17.41
N THR A 91 -3.07 20.38 17.50
CA THR A 91 -2.43 20.02 18.78
C THR A 91 -1.64 21.19 19.33
N VAL A 92 -1.83 21.53 20.60
CA VAL A 92 -1.05 22.55 21.31
C VAL A 92 -0.29 21.90 22.47
N PRO A 93 1.02 22.16 22.64
CA PRO A 93 1.77 21.65 23.80
C PRO A 93 1.29 22.32 25.08
N ALA A 94 1.11 21.53 26.16
CA ALA A 94 0.73 22.05 27.48
C ALA A 94 1.89 22.80 28.20
N ASP A 95 1.55 23.73 29.09
CA ASP A 95 2.47 24.58 29.89
C ASP A 95 3.47 23.72 30.72
N PRO A 96 4.78 24.09 30.85
CA PRO A 96 5.81 23.22 31.44
C PRO A 96 5.61 22.82 32.91
N LYS A 97 4.61 23.36 33.60
CA LYS A 97 4.29 23.08 35.01
C LYS A 97 3.72 21.68 35.25
N TYR A 98 3.35 20.95 34.19
CA TYR A 98 2.81 19.59 34.27
C TYR A 98 3.82 18.46 33.99
N HIS A 99 5.11 18.79 33.90
CA HIS A 99 6.16 17.79 33.68
C HIS A 99 6.72 17.24 35.01
N ARG A 100 6.15 16.15 35.54
CA ARG A 100 6.84 15.32 36.54
C ARG A 100 6.70 13.82 36.24
N LEU A 101 7.88 13.21 36.12
CA LEU A 101 8.26 11.80 36.30
C LEU A 101 7.63 10.73 35.37
N ALA A 102 8.39 10.36 34.34
CA ALA A 102 8.43 8.99 33.84
C ALA A 102 9.89 8.53 33.83
N ARG A 103 10.23 7.56 34.69
CA ARG A 103 11.56 6.95 34.77
C ARG A 103 11.82 6.14 33.49
N LEU A 104 12.94 6.43 32.81
CA LEU A 104 13.52 5.52 31.81
C LEU A 104 14.03 4.27 32.54
N PHE A 105 13.52 3.11 32.17
CA PHE A 105 14.27 1.87 32.27
C PHE A 105 14.93 1.63 30.92
N LEU A 106 16.22 1.96 30.81
CA LEU A 106 17.09 1.29 29.85
C LEU A 106 17.40 -0.08 30.45
N PHE A 107 17.10 -1.14 29.72
CA PHE A 107 17.78 -2.41 29.91
C PHE A 107 18.35 -2.87 28.57
N THR A 108 19.68 -2.77 28.52
CA THR A 108 20.52 -3.42 27.53
C THR A 108 20.83 -4.83 28.02
N LEU A 109 20.97 -5.74 27.05
CA LEU A 109 21.63 -7.05 27.08
C LEU A 109 20.79 -8.28 27.51
N CYS A 110 20.56 -9.15 26.53
CA CYS A 110 21.08 -10.51 26.62
C CYS A 110 21.52 -10.96 25.22
N PHE A 111 22.83 -11.11 25.04
CA PHE A 111 23.45 -11.76 23.89
C PHE A 111 23.80 -13.20 24.27
N SER A 112 23.89 -14.06 23.27
CA SER A 112 24.40 -15.44 23.27
C SER A 112 23.39 -16.58 23.47
N LEU A 113 22.79 -16.99 22.35
CA LEU A 113 22.80 -18.39 21.93
C LEU A 113 22.89 -18.42 20.40
N SER A 114 24.11 -18.22 19.87
CA SER A 114 24.39 -18.43 18.45
C SER A 114 24.45 -19.92 18.17
N PHE A 115 23.30 -20.57 18.08
CA PHE A 115 23.15 -21.62 17.07
C PHE A 115 23.28 -20.93 15.71
N PHE A 116 23.99 -21.53 14.76
CA PHE A 116 24.26 -20.98 13.43
C PHE A 116 22.96 -20.57 12.72
N LEU A 117 22.49 -19.35 12.95
CA LEU A 117 21.49 -18.69 12.13
C LEU A 117 22.17 -18.44 10.79
N SER A 118 21.69 -19.10 9.74
CA SER A 118 22.16 -18.84 8.38
C SER A 118 22.04 -17.35 8.13
N LYS A 119 23.13 -16.72 7.69
CA LYS A 119 23.13 -15.29 7.42
C LYS A 119 22.26 -15.04 6.19
N ARG A 120 21.11 -14.39 6.38
CA ARG A 120 20.19 -14.03 5.30
C ARG A 120 20.87 -13.15 4.26
N ARG A 121 20.46 -13.32 2.99
CA ARG A 121 21.02 -12.51 1.90
C ARG A 121 20.70 -11.03 2.08
N THR A 122 21.66 -10.18 1.71
CA THR A 122 21.55 -8.72 1.78
C THR A 122 21.60 -8.06 0.41
N LYS A 123 21.64 -8.86 -0.66
CA LYS A 123 21.73 -8.40 -2.05
C LYS A 123 21.10 -9.43 -2.98
N ILE A 124 20.50 -8.95 -4.06
CA ILE A 124 20.09 -9.72 -5.24
C ILE A 124 20.83 -9.18 -6.48
N PRO A 125 20.85 -9.90 -7.61
CA PRO A 125 21.42 -9.38 -8.85
C PRO A 125 20.80 -8.03 -9.25
N ASP A 126 21.60 -7.15 -9.85
CA ASP A 126 21.13 -5.85 -10.30
C ASP A 126 20.12 -6.03 -11.44
N LYS A 127 18.99 -5.32 -11.36
CA LYS A 127 17.97 -5.38 -12.39
C LYS A 127 18.52 -4.86 -13.73
N PRO A 128 18.20 -5.51 -14.86
CA PRO A 128 18.52 -5.00 -16.18
C PRO A 128 18.03 -3.57 -16.42
N ASN A 129 18.84 -2.76 -17.11
CA ASN A 129 18.53 -1.34 -17.39
C ASN A 129 17.72 -1.17 -18.68
N TYR A 130 16.44 -1.54 -18.63
CA TYR A 130 15.49 -1.28 -19.72
C TYR A 130 14.56 -0.14 -19.37
N SER A 131 14.42 0.84 -20.27
CA SER A 131 13.40 1.88 -20.16
C SER A 131 12.03 1.29 -20.51
N LEU A 132 11.07 1.39 -19.60
CA LEU A 132 9.74 0.82 -19.78
C LEU A 132 8.70 1.91 -19.94
N ASN A 133 7.87 1.80 -20.97
CA ASN A 133 6.77 2.72 -21.21
C ASN A 133 5.43 2.07 -20.83
N LEU A 134 4.96 2.32 -19.60
CA LEU A 134 3.72 1.73 -19.08
C LEU A 134 2.49 2.12 -19.91
N TRP A 135 2.49 3.32 -20.50
CA TRP A 135 1.40 3.80 -21.35
C TRP A 135 1.16 2.90 -22.58
N SER A 136 2.22 2.29 -23.13
CA SER A 136 2.12 1.42 -24.31
C SER A 136 1.18 0.22 -24.09
N ILE A 137 1.11 -0.26 -22.85
CA ILE A 137 0.21 -1.34 -22.41
C ILE A 137 -1.13 -0.74 -21.98
N MET A 138 -1.09 0.31 -21.17
CA MET A 138 -2.26 0.87 -20.50
C MET A 138 -3.27 1.55 -21.43
N LYS A 139 -2.85 2.02 -22.62
CA LYS A 139 -3.74 2.72 -23.57
C LYS A 139 -4.99 1.94 -23.96
N ASN A 140 -4.90 0.59 -24.02
CA ASN A 140 -6.01 -0.29 -24.40
C ASN A 140 -6.86 -0.75 -23.19
N CYS A 141 -6.49 -0.28 -21.99
CA CYS A 141 -6.99 -0.73 -20.70
C CYS A 141 -7.82 0.35 -19.99
N ILE A 142 -8.06 1.48 -20.64
CA ILE A 142 -8.87 2.58 -20.11
C ILE A 142 -10.27 2.05 -19.76
N GLY A 143 -10.70 2.28 -18.51
CA GLY A 143 -11.99 1.82 -18.00
C GLY A 143 -12.09 0.32 -17.69
N LYS A 144 -11.04 -0.48 -17.95
CA LYS A 144 -11.01 -1.92 -17.66
C LYS A 144 -10.35 -2.22 -16.32
N GLU A 145 -10.68 -3.38 -15.77
CA GLU A 145 -10.04 -3.96 -14.60
C GLU A 145 -8.64 -4.49 -14.98
N LEU A 146 -7.56 -3.98 -14.37
CA LEU A 146 -6.19 -4.32 -14.77
C LEU A 146 -5.72 -5.71 -14.36
N SER A 147 -6.39 -6.34 -13.39
CA SER A 147 -6.11 -7.70 -12.93
C SER A 147 -6.14 -8.71 -14.09
N LYS A 148 -6.98 -8.44 -15.11
CA LYS A 148 -7.23 -9.28 -16.30
C LYS A 148 -6.30 -8.97 -17.48
N ILE A 149 -5.42 -7.97 -17.36
CA ILE A 149 -4.52 -7.56 -18.44
C ILE A 149 -3.13 -8.17 -18.19
N PRO A 150 -2.60 -8.98 -19.11
CA PRO A 150 -1.27 -9.57 -18.96
C PRO A 150 -0.22 -8.46 -19.04
N MET A 151 0.52 -8.30 -17.94
CA MET A 151 1.66 -7.39 -17.88
C MET A 151 2.93 -8.13 -18.30
N PRO A 152 3.78 -7.59 -19.19
CA PRO A 152 5.10 -8.15 -19.46
C PRO A 152 5.96 -8.18 -18.21
N VAL A 153 6.81 -9.21 -18.06
CA VAL A 153 7.69 -9.41 -16.88
C VAL A 153 8.56 -8.19 -16.59
N ASN A 154 8.88 -7.38 -17.60
CA ASN A 154 9.69 -6.17 -17.42
C ASN A 154 9.06 -5.19 -16.41
N PHE A 155 7.72 -5.13 -16.33
CA PHE A 155 7.00 -4.28 -15.37
C PHE A 155 6.82 -4.93 -14.01
N ASN A 156 7.26 -6.18 -13.86
CA ASN A 156 7.18 -6.89 -12.60
C ASN A 156 8.36 -6.54 -11.68
N GLU A 157 8.28 -7.05 -10.48
CA GLU A 157 9.38 -7.21 -9.53
C GLU A 157 9.46 -8.69 -9.14
N PRO A 158 10.63 -9.22 -8.76
CA PRO A 158 10.85 -10.65 -8.58
C PRO A 158 10.27 -11.21 -7.26
N ILE A 159 9.04 -10.80 -6.91
CA ILE A 159 8.27 -11.35 -5.80
C ILE A 159 6.81 -11.58 -6.21
N SER A 160 6.15 -12.55 -5.59
CA SER A 160 4.71 -12.80 -5.74
C SER A 160 3.89 -11.82 -4.91
N MET A 161 2.59 -11.71 -5.18
CA MET A 161 1.70 -10.91 -4.33
C MET A 161 1.63 -11.47 -2.90
N LEU A 162 1.83 -12.78 -2.70
CA LEU A 162 1.86 -13.38 -1.37
C LEU A 162 3.03 -12.83 -0.56
N GLN A 163 4.23 -12.83 -1.16
CA GLN A 163 5.43 -12.22 -0.58
C GLN A 163 5.23 -10.71 -0.34
N ARG A 164 4.61 -9.99 -1.29
CA ARG A 164 4.32 -8.56 -1.13
C ARG A 164 3.42 -8.27 0.08
N LEU A 165 2.42 -9.13 0.35
CA LEU A 165 1.57 -8.99 1.53
C LEU A 165 2.30 -9.37 2.83
N SER A 166 3.27 -10.28 2.77
CA SER A 166 4.12 -10.60 3.93
C SER A 166 5.00 -9.44 4.37
N GLU A 167 5.25 -8.44 3.52
CA GLU A 167 5.96 -7.21 3.89
C GLU A 167 5.20 -6.36 4.92
N ASP A 168 3.91 -6.60 5.16
CA ASP A 168 3.18 -6.01 6.28
C ASP A 168 3.88 -6.32 7.62
N LEU A 169 4.63 -7.42 7.70
CA LEU A 169 5.40 -7.85 8.87
C LEU A 169 6.80 -7.21 8.96
N GLU A 170 7.15 -6.22 8.11
CA GLU A 170 8.45 -5.51 8.19
C GLU A 170 8.67 -4.84 9.55
N TYR A 171 7.58 -4.41 10.20
CA TYR A 171 7.60 -3.75 11.51
C TYR A 171 6.78 -4.54 12.54
N TYR A 172 6.85 -5.87 12.51
CA TYR A 172 6.16 -6.77 13.45
C TYR A 172 6.46 -6.44 14.92
N GLU A 173 7.61 -5.82 15.21
CA GLU A 173 8.00 -5.40 16.57
C GLU A 173 7.03 -4.37 17.17
N LEU A 174 6.22 -3.70 16.35
CA LEU A 174 5.11 -2.87 16.84
C LEU A 174 4.03 -3.72 17.50
N LEU A 175 3.72 -4.90 16.94
CA LEU A 175 2.80 -5.86 17.54
C LEU A 175 3.42 -6.49 18.79
N ASP A 176 4.72 -6.76 18.81
CA ASP A 176 5.42 -7.21 20.02
C ASP A 176 5.33 -6.20 21.17
N LYS A 177 5.45 -4.90 20.85
CA LYS A 177 5.27 -3.82 21.82
C LYS A 177 3.81 -3.73 22.27
N ALA A 178 2.88 -3.81 21.33
CA ALA A 178 1.44 -3.82 21.59
C ALA A 178 1.05 -4.96 22.56
N ALA A 179 1.59 -6.17 22.37
CA ALA A 179 1.32 -7.34 23.22
C ALA A 179 1.76 -7.14 24.68
N LYS A 180 2.72 -6.22 24.93
CA LYS A 180 3.22 -5.88 26.27
C LYS A 180 2.44 -4.75 26.95
N CYS A 181 1.61 -4.01 26.20
CA CYS A 181 0.81 -2.92 26.73
C CYS A 181 -0.22 -3.41 27.75
N GLN A 182 -0.47 -2.59 28.77
CA GLN A 182 -1.50 -2.84 29.79
C GLN A 182 -2.77 -2.04 29.52
N SER A 183 -2.64 -0.87 28.86
CA SER A 183 -3.75 -0.04 28.42
C SER A 183 -4.19 -0.45 27.01
N SER A 184 -5.49 -0.69 26.81
CA SER A 184 -6.06 -0.99 25.49
C SER A 184 -5.89 0.18 24.51
N LEU A 185 -5.95 1.41 25.01
CA LEU A 185 -5.75 2.64 24.22
C LEU A 185 -4.29 2.80 23.78
N GLU A 186 -3.33 2.45 24.65
CA GLU A 186 -1.90 2.45 24.27
C GLU A 186 -1.57 1.29 23.32
N GLN A 187 -2.13 0.10 23.56
CA GLN A 187 -2.04 -1.03 22.64
C GLN A 187 -2.55 -0.64 21.25
N LEU A 188 -3.68 0.06 21.18
CA LEU A 188 -4.28 0.57 19.94
C LEU A 188 -3.39 1.59 19.21
N CYS A 189 -2.62 2.43 19.92
CA CYS A 189 -1.62 3.30 19.29
C CYS A 189 -0.57 2.51 18.50
N TYR A 190 -0.08 1.39 19.07
CA TYR A 190 0.89 0.53 18.39
C TYR A 190 0.29 -0.24 17.22
N VAL A 191 -0.96 -0.73 17.34
CA VAL A 191 -1.68 -1.35 16.22
C VAL A 191 -1.88 -0.34 15.08
N ALA A 192 -2.28 0.90 15.39
CA ALA A 192 -2.42 1.95 14.40
C ALA A 192 -1.08 2.30 13.72
N ALA A 193 0.02 2.38 14.47
CA ALA A 193 1.35 2.56 13.88
C ALA A 193 1.75 1.39 12.98
N PHE A 194 1.44 0.15 13.36
CA PHE A 194 1.66 -1.04 12.53
C PHE A 194 0.90 -0.93 11.20
N THR A 195 -0.40 -0.56 11.25
CA THR A 195 -1.22 -0.31 10.07
C THR A 195 -0.63 0.75 9.14
N VAL A 196 -0.09 1.84 9.68
CA VAL A 196 0.56 2.89 8.86
C VAL A 196 1.88 2.39 8.27
N SER A 197 2.68 1.68 9.07
CA SER A 197 4.03 1.23 8.68
C SER A 197 4.04 0.31 7.46
N SER A 198 2.97 -0.47 7.23
CA SER A 198 2.87 -1.39 6.08
C SER A 198 2.91 -0.69 4.72
N TYR A 199 2.59 0.61 4.64
CA TYR A 199 2.64 1.37 3.39
C TYR A 199 4.04 1.92 3.09
N SER A 200 4.94 1.96 4.08
CA SER A 200 6.27 2.56 3.93
C SER A 200 7.16 1.82 2.90
N THR A 201 6.86 0.55 2.64
CA THR A 201 7.54 -0.32 1.67
C THR A 201 7.13 0.00 0.22
N THR A 202 6.05 0.75 -0.01
CA THR A 202 5.54 1.02 -1.37
C THR A 202 6.15 2.26 -2.01
N VAL A 203 6.81 3.15 -1.26
CA VAL A 203 7.21 4.52 -1.68
C VAL A 203 7.87 4.56 -3.06
N HIS A 204 8.79 3.64 -3.33
CA HIS A 204 9.59 3.61 -4.57
C HIS A 204 9.26 2.44 -5.50
N ARG A 205 8.30 1.58 -5.10
CA ARG A 205 8.08 0.27 -5.73
C ARG A 205 6.89 0.28 -6.66
N THR A 206 7.10 0.78 -7.87
CA THR A 206 6.10 0.85 -8.95
C THR A 206 6.01 -0.43 -9.79
N GLY A 207 6.88 -1.42 -9.52
CA GLY A 207 6.82 -2.74 -10.15
C GLY A 207 5.64 -3.56 -9.65
N LYS A 208 5.01 -4.31 -10.54
CA LYS A 208 3.89 -5.20 -10.21
C LYS A 208 4.42 -6.53 -9.65
N PRO A 209 4.03 -6.99 -8.46
CA PRO A 209 4.37 -8.35 -8.03
C PRO A 209 3.72 -9.38 -8.97
N PHE A 210 4.27 -10.59 -9.04
CA PHE A 210 3.63 -11.68 -9.79
C PHE A 210 2.28 -12.02 -9.18
N ASN A 211 1.26 -12.14 -10.03
CA ASN A 211 -0.05 -12.63 -9.60
C ASN A 211 0.14 -14.09 -9.12
N PRO A 212 -0.24 -14.44 -7.89
CA PRO A 212 -0.11 -15.81 -7.39
C PRO A 212 -0.92 -16.78 -8.25
N LEU A 213 -0.39 -17.99 -8.43
CA LEU A 213 -1.16 -19.08 -8.99
C LEU A 213 -2.15 -19.61 -7.95
N LEU A 214 -3.29 -20.11 -8.40
CA LEU A 214 -4.22 -20.83 -7.54
C LEU A 214 -3.52 -22.09 -7.01
N GLY A 215 -3.54 -22.27 -5.69
CA GLY A 215 -2.77 -23.34 -5.05
C GLY A 215 -1.36 -22.92 -4.61
N GLU A 216 -0.86 -21.76 -5.05
CA GLU A 216 0.44 -21.25 -4.60
C GLU A 216 0.45 -21.04 -3.09
N THR A 217 1.56 -21.33 -2.44
CA THR A 217 1.75 -21.05 -1.01
C THR A 217 2.92 -20.11 -0.84
N TYR A 218 2.97 -19.40 0.28
CA TYR A 218 4.20 -18.74 0.68
C TYR A 218 4.33 -18.79 2.20
N GLU A 219 5.39 -19.39 2.70
CA GLU A 219 5.74 -19.32 4.12
C GLU A 219 6.82 -18.27 4.41
N LEU A 220 6.67 -17.58 5.54
CA LEU A 220 7.71 -16.74 6.14
C LEU A 220 7.94 -17.23 7.57
N ASP A 221 8.80 -18.24 7.72
CA ASP A 221 9.13 -18.82 9.01
C ASP A 221 10.33 -18.09 9.64
N ARG A 222 10.04 -17.26 10.64
CA ARG A 222 11.02 -16.45 11.38
C ARG A 222 10.99 -16.75 12.86
N LEU A 223 10.55 -17.95 13.28
CA LEU A 223 10.42 -18.28 14.70
C LEU A 223 11.74 -18.08 15.45
N ARG A 224 12.85 -18.58 14.88
CA ARG A 224 14.18 -18.50 15.49
C ARG A 224 14.77 -17.09 15.51
N GLU A 225 14.44 -16.26 14.51
CA GLU A 225 15.03 -14.93 14.31
C GLU A 225 14.21 -13.83 15.01
N SER A 226 12.89 -13.93 14.90
CA SER A 226 11.92 -12.87 15.18
C SER A 226 10.76 -13.34 16.07
N GLY A 227 10.62 -14.64 16.32
CA GLY A 227 9.55 -15.18 17.17
C GLY A 227 8.17 -15.20 16.51
N TYR A 228 8.10 -15.22 15.18
CA TYR A 228 6.85 -15.39 14.44
C TYR A 228 7.04 -16.28 13.21
N ARG A 229 5.96 -16.88 12.73
CA ARG A 229 5.90 -17.49 11.40
C ARG A 229 4.59 -17.13 10.72
N SER A 230 4.58 -17.11 9.39
CA SER A 230 3.37 -16.88 8.63
C SER A 230 3.23 -17.74 7.39
N LEU A 231 1.99 -17.94 6.95
CA LEU A 231 1.62 -18.72 5.78
C LEU A 231 0.57 -17.97 4.94
N HIS A 232 0.74 -18.00 3.62
CA HIS A 232 -0.24 -17.52 2.65
C HIS A 232 -0.75 -18.62 1.72
N HIS A 233 -2.01 -18.50 1.26
CA HIS A 233 -2.58 -19.39 0.25
C HIS A 233 -3.82 -18.78 -0.48
N PRO A 234 -3.85 -18.69 -1.83
CA PRO A 234 -5.02 -18.34 -2.66
C PRO A 234 -6.20 -19.33 -2.53
N PRO A 235 -7.46 -18.95 -2.85
CA PRO A 235 -7.90 -18.08 -3.96
C PRO A 235 -8.05 -16.59 -3.63
N ALA A 236 -8.35 -16.23 -2.38
CA ALA A 236 -8.04 -14.92 -1.84
C ALA A 236 -6.67 -15.04 -1.16
N ALA A 237 -5.83 -14.00 -1.15
CA ALA A 237 -4.51 -14.09 -0.54
C ALA A 237 -4.62 -14.14 1.00
N ALA A 238 -5.21 -15.22 1.50
CA ALA A 238 -5.36 -15.54 2.90
C ALA A 238 -3.96 -15.61 3.51
N HIS A 239 -3.82 -15.04 4.69
CA HIS A 239 -2.57 -14.96 5.41
C HIS A 239 -2.87 -15.20 6.88
N HIS A 240 -2.04 -16.03 7.49
CA HIS A 240 -2.05 -16.21 8.93
C HIS A 240 -0.62 -16.11 9.45
N ALA A 241 -0.39 -15.21 10.40
CA ALA A 241 0.85 -15.08 11.13
C ALA A 241 0.62 -15.31 12.62
N ILE A 242 1.46 -16.11 13.24
CA ILE A 242 1.40 -16.46 14.66
C ILE A 242 2.76 -16.10 15.28
N SER A 243 2.73 -15.42 16.43
CA SER A 243 3.93 -15.10 17.20
C SER A 243 3.94 -15.72 18.58
N GLU A 244 5.10 -16.22 19.00
CA GLU A 244 5.38 -16.66 20.37
C GLU A 244 5.29 -15.52 21.40
N ARG A 245 5.16 -14.28 20.93
CA ARG A 245 4.99 -13.08 21.78
C ARG A 245 3.52 -12.74 22.04
N GLY A 246 2.60 -13.63 21.66
CA GLY A 246 1.19 -13.59 22.05
C GLY A 246 0.32 -12.69 21.18
N TRP A 247 0.68 -12.53 19.90
CA TRP A 247 -0.17 -11.92 18.89
C TRP A 247 -0.37 -12.85 17.71
N THR A 248 -1.55 -12.79 17.12
CA THR A 248 -1.93 -13.47 15.87
C THR A 248 -2.44 -12.42 14.91
N LEU A 249 -2.02 -12.50 13.64
CA LEU A 249 -2.50 -11.64 12.56
C LEU A 249 -3.15 -12.51 11.49
N ARG A 250 -4.36 -12.15 11.09
CA ARG A 250 -5.08 -12.76 9.98
C ARG A 250 -5.43 -11.68 8.97
N GLN A 251 -5.26 -11.96 7.70
CA GLN A 251 -5.72 -11.07 6.65
C GLN A 251 -6.22 -11.85 5.46
N GLU A 252 -7.26 -11.32 4.82
CA GLU A 252 -7.72 -11.78 3.53
C GLU A 252 -7.88 -10.54 2.65
N ILE A 253 -6.97 -10.37 1.70
CA ILE A 253 -6.93 -9.20 0.83
C ILE A 253 -7.06 -9.64 -0.63
N SER A 254 -7.97 -8.99 -1.33
CA SER A 254 -8.08 -9.00 -2.79
C SER A 254 -7.83 -7.60 -3.34
N LEU A 255 -7.38 -7.48 -4.59
CA LEU A 255 -7.04 -6.20 -5.18
C LEU A 255 -7.98 -5.88 -6.35
N ALA A 256 -8.74 -4.80 -6.21
CA ALA A 256 -9.42 -4.17 -7.34
C ALA A 256 -8.53 -3.04 -7.89
N SER A 257 -8.57 -2.82 -9.20
CA SER A 257 -7.79 -1.76 -9.84
C SER A 257 -8.60 -1.03 -10.91
N LYS A 258 -8.49 0.30 -10.93
CA LYS A 258 -9.21 1.17 -11.87
C LYS A 258 -8.26 2.18 -12.48
N PHE A 259 -8.12 2.14 -13.81
CA PHE A 259 -7.36 3.12 -14.55
C PHE A 259 -8.23 4.31 -14.97
N ARG A 260 -7.88 5.53 -14.53
CA ARG A 260 -8.62 6.77 -14.79
C ARG A 260 -7.85 7.74 -15.70
N GLY A 261 -7.12 7.19 -16.69
CA GLY A 261 -6.32 7.98 -17.63
C GLY A 261 -4.99 8.44 -17.04
N LYS A 262 -4.97 9.46 -16.16
CA LYS A 262 -3.71 10.00 -15.63
C LYS A 262 -3.07 9.13 -14.53
N TYR A 263 -3.91 8.42 -13.78
CA TYR A 263 -3.50 7.62 -12.63
C TYR A 263 -4.22 6.26 -12.59
N LEU A 264 -3.59 5.33 -11.91
CA LEU A 264 -4.12 4.01 -11.58
C LEU A 264 -4.43 3.96 -10.09
N SER A 265 -5.69 3.71 -9.74
CA SER A 265 -6.12 3.46 -8.36
C SER A 265 -6.14 1.97 -8.09
N ILE A 266 -5.47 1.53 -7.03
CA ILE A 266 -5.45 0.16 -6.52
C ILE A 266 -6.17 0.18 -5.18
N MET A 267 -7.26 -0.57 -5.10
CA MET A 267 -8.17 -0.61 -3.95
C MET A 267 -8.09 -2.00 -3.33
N PRO A 268 -7.39 -2.16 -2.20
CA PRO A 268 -7.41 -3.41 -1.47
C PRO A 268 -8.79 -3.61 -0.83
N LEU A 269 -9.37 -4.78 -1.06
CA LEU A 269 -10.67 -5.18 -0.53
C LEU A 269 -10.46 -6.35 0.43
N GLY A 270 -11.13 -6.30 1.57
CA GLY A 270 -11.02 -7.32 2.62
C GLY A 270 -10.71 -6.70 3.97
N SER A 271 -10.38 -7.56 4.93
CA SER A 271 -10.21 -7.18 6.33
C SER A 271 -8.92 -7.77 6.90
N ILE A 272 -8.36 -7.04 7.85
CA ILE A 272 -7.18 -7.45 8.62
C ILE A 272 -7.61 -7.50 10.07
N GLN A 273 -7.27 -8.60 10.73
CA GLN A 273 -7.59 -8.84 12.13
C GLN A 273 -6.31 -9.14 12.91
N CYS A 274 -6.19 -8.55 14.11
CA CYS A 274 -5.10 -8.81 15.04
C CYS A 274 -5.65 -9.15 16.42
N MET A 275 -5.22 -10.28 16.96
CA MET A 275 -5.66 -10.80 18.26
C MET A 275 -4.46 -10.87 19.20
N PHE A 276 -4.66 -10.44 20.45
CA PHE A 276 -3.64 -10.47 21.49
C PHE A 276 -4.06 -11.38 22.63
N GLU A 277 -3.25 -12.38 22.96
CA GLU A 277 -3.60 -13.43 23.92
C GLU A 277 -3.78 -12.87 25.34
N LYS A 278 -2.80 -12.09 25.83
CA LYS A 278 -2.79 -11.58 27.20
C LYS A 278 -3.94 -10.62 27.49
N SER A 279 -4.20 -9.70 26.55
CA SER A 279 -5.25 -8.71 26.69
C SER A 279 -6.59 -9.19 26.13
N ASN A 280 -6.67 -10.40 25.54
CA ASN A 280 -7.83 -10.91 24.80
C ASN A 280 -8.50 -9.88 23.88
N ASN A 281 -7.73 -8.88 23.41
CA ASN A 281 -8.24 -7.83 22.55
C ASN A 281 -8.24 -8.33 21.11
N HIS A 282 -9.30 -8.00 20.38
CA HIS A 282 -9.46 -8.32 18.99
C HIS A 282 -9.65 -7.01 18.22
N TYR A 283 -8.70 -6.72 17.34
CA TYR A 283 -8.70 -5.54 16.47
C TYR A 283 -9.04 -5.92 15.05
N SER A 284 -9.80 -5.07 14.34
CA SER A 284 -9.89 -5.14 12.87
C SER A 284 -9.74 -3.79 12.19
N TRP A 285 -9.26 -3.81 10.95
CA TRP A 285 -9.14 -2.64 10.08
C TRP A 285 -9.07 -3.03 8.60
N LYS A 286 -9.23 -2.04 7.71
CA LYS A 286 -9.10 -2.17 6.26
C LYS A 286 -7.94 -1.33 5.73
N LYS A 287 -7.50 -1.60 4.50
CA LYS A 287 -6.45 -0.81 3.84
C LYS A 287 -7.03 0.37 3.04
N VAL A 288 -6.23 1.42 2.85
CA VAL A 288 -6.56 2.58 2.02
C VAL A 288 -6.21 2.36 0.55
N THR A 289 -6.64 3.27 -0.30
CA THR A 289 -6.37 3.22 -1.74
C THR A 289 -4.93 3.66 -2.01
N THR A 290 -4.22 2.87 -2.81
CA THR A 290 -2.92 3.23 -3.39
C THR A 290 -3.14 3.85 -4.77
N THR A 291 -2.61 5.03 -5.02
CA THR A 291 -2.68 5.69 -6.33
C THR A 291 -1.30 5.75 -6.98
N VAL A 292 -1.17 5.18 -8.18
CA VAL A 292 0.02 5.32 -9.02
C VAL A 292 -0.22 6.44 -10.03
N HIS A 293 0.50 7.54 -9.85
CA HIS A 293 0.38 8.73 -10.67
C HIS A 293 1.31 8.66 -11.89
N ASN A 294 1.05 9.56 -12.87
CA ASN A 294 1.88 9.76 -14.06
C ASN A 294 1.97 8.54 -14.99
N ILE A 295 0.89 7.75 -15.09
CA ILE A 295 0.85 6.54 -15.93
C ILE A 295 1.10 6.86 -17.42
N ILE A 296 0.66 8.04 -17.89
CA ILE A 296 0.83 8.47 -19.29
C ILE A 296 2.15 9.21 -19.49
N VAL A 297 2.43 10.23 -18.66
CA VAL A 297 3.58 11.13 -18.83
C VAL A 297 4.19 11.45 -17.47
N GLY A 298 5.52 11.37 -17.41
CA GLY A 298 6.32 11.71 -16.23
C GLY A 298 6.86 10.48 -15.49
N LYS A 299 7.57 10.73 -14.39
CA LYS A 299 8.05 9.66 -13.51
C LYS A 299 6.87 9.13 -12.69
N LEU A 300 6.68 7.81 -12.68
CA LEU A 300 5.69 7.15 -11.82
C LEU A 300 6.01 7.41 -10.35
N TRP A 301 4.98 7.71 -9.57
CA TRP A 301 5.09 7.84 -8.12
C TRP A 301 3.80 7.38 -7.44
N ILE A 302 3.93 6.99 -6.18
CA ILE A 302 2.86 6.37 -5.40
C ILE A 302 2.38 7.34 -4.31
N ASP A 303 1.07 7.43 -4.17
CA ASP A 303 0.38 8.06 -3.05
C ASP A 303 -0.51 7.06 -2.32
N GLN A 304 -0.77 7.31 -1.04
CA GLN A 304 -1.70 6.55 -0.21
C GLN A 304 -2.71 7.51 0.37
N SER A 305 -4.01 7.27 0.14
CA SER A 305 -5.05 8.19 0.57
C SER A 305 -6.36 7.49 0.94
N GLY A 306 -7.06 8.07 1.91
CA GLY A 306 -8.28 7.53 2.49
C GLY A 306 -8.27 7.55 4.01
N GLU A 307 -9.26 6.91 4.60
CA GLU A 307 -9.44 6.85 6.05
C GLU A 307 -9.50 5.39 6.50
N ILE A 308 -8.94 5.10 7.67
CA ILE A 308 -8.95 3.76 8.28
C ILE A 308 -9.51 3.90 9.69
N ASP A 309 -10.39 2.97 10.05
CA ASP A 309 -10.77 2.77 11.43
C ASP A 309 -10.17 1.47 11.94
N VAL A 310 -9.29 1.59 12.92
CA VAL A 310 -8.78 0.46 13.69
C VAL A 310 -9.66 0.32 14.93
N VAL A 311 -10.47 -0.73 14.97
CA VAL A 311 -11.50 -0.92 15.98
C VAL A 311 -11.09 -2.06 16.91
N ASN A 312 -11.12 -1.83 18.23
CA ASN A 312 -11.04 -2.90 19.23
C ASN A 312 -12.45 -3.38 19.58
N HIS A 313 -12.79 -4.59 19.16
CA HIS A 313 -14.11 -5.16 19.38
C HIS A 313 -14.39 -5.56 20.82
N ARG A 314 -13.34 -5.75 21.64
CA ARG A 314 -13.51 -6.07 23.06
C ARG A 314 -13.89 -4.85 23.89
N THR A 315 -13.21 -3.73 23.68
CA THR A 315 -13.37 -2.53 24.52
C THR A 315 -14.25 -1.45 23.89
N GLY A 316 -14.40 -1.48 22.56
CA GLY A 316 -15.03 -0.42 21.78
C GLY A 316 -14.10 0.76 21.48
N ASP A 317 -12.82 0.68 21.86
CA ASP A 317 -11.83 1.71 21.54
C ASP A 317 -11.60 1.76 20.01
N ARG A 318 -11.38 2.96 19.47
CA ARG A 318 -11.19 3.16 18.02
C ARG A 318 -10.07 4.14 17.74
N CYS A 319 -9.28 3.85 16.71
CA CYS A 319 -8.35 4.82 16.12
C CYS A 319 -8.84 5.18 14.72
N HIS A 320 -9.22 6.43 14.53
CA HIS A 320 -9.55 6.96 13.20
C HIS A 320 -8.29 7.58 12.59
N LEU A 321 -7.73 6.93 11.58
CA LEU A 321 -6.56 7.35 10.81
C LEU A 321 -6.99 8.00 9.50
N LYS A 322 -6.32 9.08 9.12
CA LYS A 322 -6.54 9.81 7.87
C LYS A 322 -5.24 9.96 7.11
N PHE A 323 -5.20 9.42 5.90
CA PHE A 323 -4.12 9.55 4.94
C PHE A 323 -4.47 10.70 4.01
N ALA A 324 -3.77 11.83 4.17
CA ALA A 324 -4.03 13.02 3.37
C ALA A 324 -3.62 12.77 1.91
N PRO A 325 -4.54 12.91 0.94
CA PRO A 325 -4.19 12.79 -0.46
C PRO A 325 -3.21 13.90 -0.85
N TYR A 326 -2.30 13.58 -1.76
CA TYR A 326 -1.45 14.59 -2.36
C TYR A 326 -2.28 15.67 -3.07
N SER A 327 -2.00 16.93 -2.77
CA SER A 327 -2.60 18.08 -3.43
C SER A 327 -1.54 19.13 -3.73
N TYR A 328 -1.49 19.60 -4.98
CA TYR A 328 -0.55 20.63 -5.42
C TYR A 328 -0.83 21.99 -4.75
N PHE A 329 -2.08 22.25 -4.38
CA PHE A 329 -2.49 23.52 -3.77
C PHE A 329 -2.38 23.51 -2.24
N SER A 330 -2.19 22.33 -1.63
CA SER A 330 -2.06 22.23 -0.19
C SER A 330 -0.68 22.67 0.29
N ARG A 331 -0.64 23.35 1.43
CA ARG A 331 0.59 23.65 2.17
C ARG A 331 0.95 22.55 3.18
N ASP A 332 0.14 21.50 3.26
CA ASP A 332 0.42 20.38 4.16
C ASP A 332 1.66 19.59 3.72
N VAL A 333 2.25 18.92 4.70
CA VAL A 333 3.31 17.94 4.48
C VAL A 333 2.76 16.83 3.56
N ALA A 334 3.47 16.52 2.49
CA ALA A 334 3.10 15.40 1.62
C ALA A 334 3.09 14.09 2.41
N ARG A 335 2.21 13.14 2.05
CA ARG A 335 2.11 11.81 2.69
C ARG A 335 1.75 11.85 4.18
N LYS A 336 1.18 12.97 4.64
CA LYS A 336 0.75 13.17 6.01
C LYS A 336 -0.31 12.16 6.42
N VAL A 337 -0.11 11.60 7.60
CA VAL A 337 -1.07 10.75 8.29
C VAL A 337 -1.37 11.36 9.65
N THR A 338 -2.65 11.48 9.97
CA THR A 338 -3.11 11.91 11.29
C THR A 338 -4.04 10.86 11.87
N GLY A 339 -4.05 10.71 13.19
CA GLY A 339 -4.94 9.79 13.86
C GLY A 339 -5.46 10.31 15.19
N VAL A 340 -6.65 9.87 15.58
CA VAL A 340 -7.19 10.11 16.93
C VAL A 340 -7.63 8.79 17.52
N VAL A 341 -7.14 8.47 18.72
CA VAL A 341 -7.54 7.29 19.50
C VAL A 341 -8.58 7.72 20.52
N THR A 342 -9.76 7.13 20.43
CA THR A 342 -10.89 7.37 21.32
C THR A 342 -11.30 6.11 22.06
N ASP A 343 -11.83 6.27 23.27
CA ASP A 343 -12.55 5.20 23.95
C ASP A 343 -13.94 4.97 23.35
N LYS A 344 -14.68 3.98 23.87
CA LYS A 344 -16.05 3.66 23.43
C LYS A 344 -17.05 4.82 23.63
N GLU A 345 -16.77 5.73 24.56
CA GLU A 345 -17.56 6.94 24.79
C GLU A 345 -17.21 8.07 23.80
N GLY A 346 -16.22 7.87 22.93
CA GLY A 346 -15.77 8.85 21.94
C GLY A 346 -14.81 9.91 22.52
N LYS A 347 -14.32 9.74 23.75
CA LYS A 347 -13.34 10.67 24.34
C LYS A 347 -11.95 10.38 23.78
N ALA A 348 -11.31 11.43 23.25
CA ALA A 348 -9.94 11.34 22.73
C ALA A 348 -8.91 11.18 23.87
N HIS A 349 -8.03 10.19 23.73
CA HIS A 349 -6.93 9.92 24.66
C HIS A 349 -5.56 10.11 24.04
N TYR A 350 -5.42 9.83 22.73
CA TYR A 350 -4.17 10.04 22.00
C TYR A 350 -4.43 10.66 20.64
N VAL A 351 -3.47 11.45 20.20
CA VAL A 351 -3.38 11.96 18.84
C VAL A 351 -2.12 11.41 18.22
N LEU A 352 -2.25 10.90 17.00
CA LEU A 352 -1.17 10.36 16.19
C LEU A 352 -0.90 11.33 15.03
N SER A 353 0.38 11.51 14.69
CA SER A 353 0.79 12.37 13.57
C SER A 353 2.12 11.89 12.99
N GLY A 354 2.25 12.00 11.67
CA GLY A 354 3.47 11.61 10.97
C GLY A 354 3.28 11.56 9.46
N THR A 355 4.12 10.78 8.79
CA THR A 355 3.98 10.47 7.38
C THR A 355 4.16 8.97 7.17
N TRP A 356 3.38 8.37 6.26
CA TRP A 356 3.42 6.92 6.04
C TRP A 356 4.74 6.42 5.44
N ASP A 357 5.60 7.32 4.97
CA ASP A 357 6.89 7.03 4.36
C ASP A 357 8.11 7.29 5.25
N GLU A 358 7.95 7.88 6.44
CA GLU A 358 9.10 8.24 7.30
C GLU A 358 8.93 7.82 8.76
N LYS A 359 7.88 8.29 9.45
CA LYS A 359 7.70 8.04 10.88
C LYS A 359 6.28 8.34 11.36
N MET A 360 5.93 7.80 12.53
CA MET A 360 4.71 8.11 13.28
C MET A 360 5.04 8.41 14.74
N GLU A 361 4.39 9.44 15.27
CA GLU A 361 4.47 9.85 16.66
C GLU A 361 3.07 9.86 17.29
N PHE A 362 3.02 9.76 18.62
CA PHE A 362 1.80 9.92 19.41
C PHE A 362 1.99 10.86 20.58
N SER A 363 0.91 11.57 20.91
CA SER A 363 0.84 12.49 22.03
C SER A 363 -0.41 12.19 22.85
N ARG A 364 -0.24 12.08 24.18
CA ARG A 364 -1.37 11.88 25.09
C ARG A 364 -2.18 13.17 25.21
N VAL A 365 -3.49 13.08 25.05
CA VAL A 365 -4.44 14.18 25.20
C VAL A 365 -4.64 14.47 26.69
N MET A 366 -4.53 15.74 27.07
CA MET A 366 -4.78 16.25 28.41
C MET A 366 -6.18 16.87 28.51
N GLN A 367 -6.53 17.70 27.53
CA GLN A 367 -7.81 18.37 27.42
C GLN A 367 -8.23 18.45 25.95
N SER A 368 -9.54 18.38 25.71
CA SER A 368 -10.15 18.54 24.40
C SER A 368 -11.12 19.70 24.47
N ASN A 369 -10.80 20.79 23.78
CA ASN A 369 -11.70 21.94 23.67
C ASN A 369 -12.33 21.92 22.28
N LYS A 370 -13.66 21.97 22.22
CA LYS A 370 -14.36 22.30 20.98
C LYS A 370 -14.19 23.80 20.78
N GLY A 371 -13.52 24.21 19.70
CA GLY A 371 -13.32 25.62 19.42
C GLY A 371 -14.67 26.32 19.20
N GLU A 372 -14.99 27.30 20.03
CA GLU A 372 -15.99 28.31 19.73
C GLU A 372 -15.30 29.41 18.90
N ASN A 373 -15.91 29.76 17.76
CA ASN A 373 -15.60 30.86 16.84
C ASN A 373 -14.77 30.54 15.59
N GLY A 374 -15.52 30.37 14.50
CA GLY A 374 -15.18 30.84 13.15
C GLY A 374 -16.49 30.99 12.39
N THR A 375 -16.77 32.16 11.81
CA THR A 375 -18.00 32.51 11.07
C THR A 375 -18.23 31.71 9.78
N GLU A 376 -17.59 30.55 9.62
CA GLU A 376 -17.76 29.63 8.49
C GLU A 376 -17.65 28.18 9.00
N GLY A 377 -18.78 27.61 9.41
CA GLY A 377 -19.19 26.22 9.17
C GLY A 377 -18.45 25.01 9.79
N LYS A 378 -17.17 25.06 10.19
CA LYS A 378 -16.45 23.84 10.62
C LYS A 378 -15.68 24.02 11.94
N GLN A 379 -16.23 23.46 13.04
CA GLN A 379 -15.58 23.41 14.34
C GLN A 379 -14.30 22.54 14.29
N LYS A 380 -13.11 23.17 14.30
CA LYS A 380 -11.85 22.44 14.50
C LYS A 380 -11.69 22.09 15.98
N THR A 381 -11.54 20.80 16.28
CA THR A 381 -11.26 20.35 17.65
C THR A 381 -9.80 20.64 18.00
N VAL A 382 -9.55 21.29 19.13
CA VAL A 382 -8.19 21.61 19.59
C VAL A 382 -7.84 20.69 20.76
N TYR A 383 -6.81 19.87 20.57
CA TYR A 383 -6.30 18.97 21.60
C TYR A 383 -5.08 19.59 22.28
N GLN A 384 -5.14 19.75 23.60
CA GLN A 384 -3.95 20.03 24.40
C GLN A 384 -3.26 18.71 24.71
N THR A 385 -1.99 18.59 24.34
CA THR A 385 -1.28 17.30 24.39
C THR A 385 0.04 17.40 25.16
N LEU A 386 0.48 16.27 25.70
CA LEU A 386 1.85 16.09 26.20
C LEU A 386 2.85 16.04 25.05
N LYS A 387 4.15 16.10 25.38
CA LYS A 387 5.24 15.95 24.40
C LYS A 387 5.06 14.67 23.58
N ALA A 388 5.17 14.82 22.27
CA ALA A 388 5.15 13.72 21.32
C ALA A 388 6.25 12.68 21.61
N LYS A 389 5.91 11.42 21.41
CA LYS A 389 6.83 10.27 21.48
C LYS A 389 6.80 9.53 20.14
N GLU A 390 7.94 9.03 19.71
CA GLU A 390 8.05 8.22 18.50
C GLU A 390 7.41 6.83 18.72
N LEU A 391 6.49 6.44 17.84
CA LEU A 391 5.91 5.11 17.79
C LEU A 391 6.67 4.22 16.81
N TRP A 392 6.95 4.77 15.63
CA TRP A 392 7.53 4.06 14.51
C TRP A 392 8.39 5.00 13.66
N LYS A 393 9.45 4.45 13.07
CA LYS A 393 10.31 5.10 12.09
C LYS A 393 10.70 4.09 11.03
N LYS A 394 10.67 4.50 9.77
CA LYS A 394 11.02 3.67 8.62
C LYS A 394 12.49 3.24 8.68
N ASN A 395 12.72 1.97 8.36
CA ASN A 395 14.05 1.40 8.20
C ASN A 395 14.74 2.01 6.96
N PRO A 396 16.04 2.32 7.03
CA PRO A 396 16.78 2.75 5.86
C PRO A 396 16.81 1.64 4.81
N LEU A 397 16.73 2.01 3.54
CA LEU A 397 16.94 1.05 2.46
C LEU A 397 18.41 0.60 2.42
N PRO A 398 18.69 -0.65 2.01
CA PRO A 398 20.04 -1.12 1.75
C PRO A 398 20.77 -0.26 0.70
N GLU A 399 22.09 -0.24 0.77
CA GLU A 399 22.92 0.42 -0.24
C GLU A 399 22.70 -0.24 -1.62
N GLY A 400 22.50 0.58 -2.66
CA GLY A 400 22.20 0.11 -4.02
C GLY A 400 20.76 -0.36 -4.22
N ALA A 401 19.83 -0.03 -3.32
CA ALA A 401 18.43 -0.44 -3.44
C ALA A 401 17.80 -0.10 -4.81
N GLU A 402 18.22 0.98 -5.47
CA GLU A 402 17.73 1.41 -6.77
C GLU A 402 17.95 0.40 -7.90
N THR A 403 19.01 -0.42 -7.82
CA THR A 403 19.27 -1.52 -8.76
C THR A 403 18.57 -2.81 -8.32
N MET A 404 18.16 -2.91 -7.07
CA MET A 404 17.47 -4.05 -6.46
C MET A 404 15.99 -3.76 -6.21
N TYR A 405 15.31 -3.13 -7.18
CA TYR A 405 13.87 -2.86 -7.14
C TYR A 405 13.37 -2.07 -5.92
N TYR A 406 14.26 -1.32 -5.26
CA TYR A 406 14.03 -0.63 -3.98
C TYR A 406 13.52 -1.56 -2.87
N PHE A 407 13.98 -2.82 -2.86
CA PHE A 407 13.63 -3.77 -1.81
C PHE A 407 14.20 -3.32 -0.45
N SER A 408 13.38 -3.44 0.60
CA SER A 408 13.84 -3.35 1.98
C SER A 408 14.70 -4.55 2.34
N SER A 409 15.37 -4.50 3.50
CA SER A 409 16.12 -5.65 4.02
C SER A 409 15.25 -6.90 4.14
N LEU A 410 13.97 -6.76 4.55
CA LEU A 410 13.06 -7.90 4.58
C LEU A 410 12.75 -8.40 3.17
N ALA A 411 12.34 -7.49 2.26
CA ALA A 411 11.96 -7.83 0.89
C ALA A 411 13.08 -8.58 0.13
N LEU A 412 14.34 -8.19 0.36
CA LEU A 412 15.49 -8.90 -0.20
C LEU A 412 15.49 -10.38 0.20
N THR A 413 15.06 -10.75 1.40
CA THR A 413 15.09 -12.15 1.88
C THR A 413 13.87 -12.98 1.48
N LEU A 414 12.79 -12.36 1.01
CA LEU A 414 11.50 -13.06 0.84
C LEU A 414 11.55 -14.18 -0.21
N ASN A 415 12.39 -14.02 -1.22
CA ASN A 415 12.56 -14.97 -2.31
C ASN A 415 13.91 -15.71 -2.26
N GLU A 416 14.60 -15.64 -1.11
CA GLU A 416 15.78 -16.47 -0.85
C GLU A 416 15.33 -17.94 -0.77
N LEU A 417 15.99 -18.84 -1.50
CA LEU A 417 15.67 -20.27 -1.46
C LEU A 417 15.89 -20.84 -0.05
N GLU A 418 14.90 -21.57 0.44
CA GLU A 418 14.94 -22.24 1.73
C GLU A 418 14.65 -23.73 1.56
N GLU A 419 15.37 -24.57 2.31
CA GLU A 419 15.15 -26.02 2.29
C GLU A 419 13.87 -26.38 3.03
N GLY A 420 13.23 -27.47 2.59
CA GLY A 420 12.04 -28.01 3.27
C GLY A 420 10.74 -27.22 3.04
N VAL A 421 10.72 -26.18 2.19
CA VAL A 421 9.48 -25.49 1.80
C VAL A 421 8.58 -26.37 0.93
N ALA A 422 7.27 -26.12 0.96
CA ALA A 422 6.30 -26.84 0.13
C ALA A 422 6.63 -26.75 -1.38
N PRO A 423 6.28 -27.77 -2.18
CA PRO A 423 6.46 -27.74 -3.63
C PRO A 423 5.78 -26.54 -4.31
N THR A 424 4.69 -26.06 -3.71
CA THR A 424 3.86 -24.92 -4.11
C THR A 424 4.38 -23.56 -3.61
N ASP A 425 5.50 -23.52 -2.87
CA ASP A 425 6.02 -22.27 -2.30
C ASP A 425 6.52 -21.29 -3.38
N SER A 426 6.17 -20.00 -3.27
CA SER A 426 6.57 -18.95 -4.21
C SER A 426 8.07 -18.93 -4.51
N ARG A 427 8.95 -19.34 -3.58
CA ARG A 427 10.40 -19.43 -3.82
C ARG A 427 10.77 -20.44 -4.91
N ARG A 428 9.94 -21.46 -5.14
CA ARG A 428 10.14 -22.50 -6.16
C ARG A 428 9.52 -22.13 -7.51
N ARG A 429 8.89 -20.96 -7.61
CA ARG A 429 8.21 -20.49 -8.81
C ARG A 429 9.23 -20.08 -9.89
N PRO A 430 9.27 -20.76 -11.05
CA PRO A 430 10.40 -20.65 -11.97
C PRO A 430 10.46 -19.33 -12.76
N ASP A 431 9.33 -18.75 -13.17
CA ASP A 431 9.30 -17.44 -13.86
C ASP A 431 9.84 -16.32 -12.96
N GLN A 432 9.50 -16.36 -11.68
CA GLN A 432 9.98 -15.43 -10.67
C GLN A 432 11.50 -15.55 -10.41
N GLN A 433 12.02 -16.78 -10.29
CA GLN A 433 13.46 -17.04 -10.13
C GLN A 433 14.27 -16.57 -11.34
N LEU A 434 13.80 -16.87 -12.55
CA LEU A 434 14.43 -16.42 -13.79
C LEU A 434 14.45 -14.89 -13.88
N MET A 435 13.38 -14.23 -13.46
CA MET A 435 13.34 -12.77 -13.41
C MET A 435 14.38 -12.20 -12.43
N GLU A 436 14.48 -12.75 -11.22
CA GLU A 436 15.46 -12.30 -10.22
C GLU A 436 16.90 -12.47 -10.71
N ALA A 437 17.17 -13.55 -11.46
CA ALA A 437 18.45 -13.80 -12.10
C ALA A 437 18.72 -12.92 -13.34
N GLY A 438 17.80 -12.02 -13.72
CA GLY A 438 17.94 -11.13 -14.88
C GLY A 438 17.64 -11.80 -16.23
N ARG A 439 17.15 -13.05 -16.26
CA ARG A 439 16.83 -13.83 -17.46
C ARG A 439 15.39 -13.57 -17.91
N TRP A 440 15.10 -12.32 -18.28
CA TRP A 440 13.71 -11.85 -18.49
C TRP A 440 12.96 -12.51 -19.65
N ASP A 441 13.64 -12.89 -20.73
CA ASP A 441 12.99 -13.57 -21.87
C ASP A 441 12.51 -14.98 -21.47
N GLU A 442 13.35 -15.71 -20.74
CA GLU A 442 13.02 -17.03 -20.22
C GLU A 442 11.94 -16.94 -19.14
N ALA A 443 12.00 -15.92 -18.28
CA ALA A 443 10.95 -15.64 -17.31
C ALA A 443 9.60 -15.37 -18.00
N ASN A 444 9.59 -14.62 -19.11
CA ASN A 444 8.37 -14.39 -19.88
C ASN A 444 7.81 -15.68 -20.49
N ALA A 445 8.68 -16.53 -21.07
CA ALA A 445 8.26 -17.82 -21.63
C ALA A 445 7.66 -18.73 -20.54
N GLU A 446 8.31 -18.78 -19.37
CA GLU A 446 7.87 -19.62 -18.28
C GLU A 446 6.58 -19.12 -17.63
N LYS A 447 6.43 -17.80 -17.51
CA LYS A 447 5.19 -17.17 -17.09
C LYS A 447 4.02 -17.57 -17.99
N GLN A 448 4.22 -17.56 -19.31
CA GLN A 448 3.18 -17.98 -20.25
C GLN A 448 2.82 -19.46 -20.07
N ARG A 449 3.80 -20.34 -19.87
CA ARG A 449 3.59 -21.76 -19.60
C ARG A 449 2.74 -21.98 -18.34
N LEU A 450 3.10 -21.31 -17.24
CA LEU A 450 2.38 -21.37 -15.95
C LEU A 450 0.94 -20.85 -16.07
N GLU A 451 0.76 -19.68 -16.72
CA GLU A 451 -0.56 -19.09 -16.91
C GLU A 451 -1.45 -19.94 -17.85
N GLU A 452 -0.88 -20.62 -18.85
CA GLU A 452 -1.62 -21.57 -19.69
C GLU A 452 -1.98 -22.85 -18.94
N LYS A 453 -1.05 -23.44 -18.15
CA LYS A 453 -1.32 -24.60 -17.27
C LYS A 453 -2.48 -24.30 -16.31
N GLN A 454 -2.46 -23.13 -15.67
CA GLN A 454 -3.56 -22.72 -14.79
C GLN A 454 -4.88 -22.52 -15.56
N ARG A 455 -4.84 -21.91 -16.76
CA ARG A 455 -6.03 -21.71 -17.59
C ARG A 455 -6.61 -23.02 -18.11
N SER A 456 -5.80 -24.05 -18.38
CA SER A 456 -6.31 -25.36 -18.79
C SER A 456 -7.00 -26.09 -17.64
N VAL A 457 -6.37 -26.13 -16.46
CA VAL A 457 -6.95 -26.73 -15.23
C VAL A 457 -8.27 -26.05 -14.85
N ARG A 458 -8.32 -24.71 -14.90
CA ARG A 458 -9.55 -23.97 -14.65
C ARG A 458 -10.67 -24.34 -15.63
N ARG A 459 -10.38 -24.40 -16.93
CA ARG A 459 -11.35 -24.80 -17.96
C ARG A 459 -11.84 -26.23 -17.78
N GLU A 460 -11.02 -27.11 -17.25
CA GLU A 460 -11.39 -28.50 -16.93
C GLU A 460 -12.35 -28.55 -15.73
N ARG A 461 -12.03 -27.87 -14.63
CA ARG A 461 -12.92 -27.77 -13.46
C ARG A 461 -14.26 -27.13 -13.80
N GLU A 462 -14.26 -26.06 -14.61
CA GLU A 462 -15.50 -25.44 -15.09
C GLU A 462 -16.34 -26.43 -15.92
N ARG A 463 -15.71 -27.26 -16.76
CA ARG A 463 -16.39 -28.31 -17.53
C ARG A 463 -16.94 -29.42 -16.63
N GLU A 464 -16.21 -29.84 -15.61
CA GLU A 464 -16.65 -30.84 -14.63
C GLU A 464 -17.83 -30.33 -13.79
N ALA A 465 -17.75 -29.09 -13.31
CA ALA A 465 -18.82 -28.43 -12.57
C ALA A 465 -20.11 -28.30 -13.42
N GLN A 466 -19.98 -27.96 -14.71
CA GLN A 466 -21.12 -27.94 -15.64
C GLN A 466 -21.70 -29.34 -15.90
N ARG A 467 -20.87 -30.38 -15.98
CA ARG A 467 -21.35 -31.77 -16.11
C ARG A 467 -22.11 -32.21 -14.84
N ALA A 468 -21.58 -31.88 -13.67
CA ALA A 468 -22.21 -32.17 -12.39
C ALA A 468 -23.56 -31.44 -12.24
N ALA A 469 -23.64 -30.17 -12.63
CA ALA A 469 -24.88 -29.38 -12.61
C ALA A 469 -26.00 -29.90 -13.55
N ASN A 470 -25.63 -30.70 -14.56
CA ASN A 470 -26.57 -31.28 -15.52
C ASN A 470 -27.08 -32.68 -15.08
N LEU A 471 -26.69 -33.18 -13.90
CA LEU A 471 -27.24 -34.39 -13.30
C LEU A 471 -28.55 -34.08 -12.53
N PRO A 472 -29.56 -34.98 -12.50
CA PRO A 472 -30.92 -34.63 -12.05
C PRO A 472 -31.15 -34.57 -10.53
N GLU A 473 -30.13 -34.68 -9.67
CA GLU A 473 -30.30 -34.69 -8.20
C GLU A 473 -29.76 -33.41 -7.54
N GLU A 474 -30.68 -32.72 -6.84
CA GLU A 474 -30.54 -31.65 -5.84
C GLU A 474 -29.44 -30.57 -6.04
N GLY A 475 -29.82 -29.50 -6.74
CA GLY A 475 -30.05 -28.22 -6.07
C GLY A 475 -28.85 -27.35 -5.61
N GLU A 476 -27.60 -27.79 -5.71
CA GLU A 476 -26.46 -26.91 -5.40
C GLU A 476 -25.89 -26.26 -6.68
N LYS A 477 -25.99 -24.93 -6.75
CA LYS A 477 -25.40 -24.12 -7.83
C LYS A 477 -23.93 -24.50 -7.98
N ALA A 478 -23.53 -24.96 -9.17
CA ALA A 478 -22.13 -25.17 -9.54
C ALA A 478 -21.34 -23.85 -9.42
N SER A 479 -20.80 -23.62 -8.23
CA SER A 479 -19.78 -22.63 -7.93
C SER A 479 -18.40 -23.23 -8.25
N ASP A 480 -17.40 -22.40 -8.51
CA ASP A 480 -15.99 -22.84 -8.63
C ASP A 480 -15.56 -23.43 -7.27
N ASN A 481 -15.64 -24.77 -7.13
CA ASN A 481 -15.43 -25.53 -5.89
C ASN A 481 -13.94 -25.66 -5.50
N TYR A 482 -13.11 -24.66 -5.78
CA TYR A 482 -11.74 -24.70 -5.31
C TYR A 482 -11.69 -24.45 -3.80
N GLU A 483 -11.30 -25.48 -3.05
CA GLU A 483 -11.04 -25.39 -1.62
C GLU A 483 -9.56 -25.14 -1.35
N ALA A 484 -9.27 -24.13 -0.53
CA ALA A 484 -7.92 -23.85 -0.08
C ALA A 484 -7.39 -25.01 0.78
N MET A 485 -6.19 -25.50 0.48
CA MET A 485 -5.64 -26.70 1.12
C MET A 485 -5.37 -26.50 2.62
N TRP A 486 -4.82 -25.34 2.98
CA TRP A 486 -4.35 -25.02 4.33
C TRP A 486 -5.26 -24.07 5.11
N PHE A 487 -6.33 -23.62 4.46
CA PHE A 487 -7.26 -22.64 5.02
C PHE A 487 -8.69 -23.14 4.86
N GLU A 488 -9.54 -22.75 5.79
CA GLU A 488 -10.98 -22.96 5.71
C GLU A 488 -11.71 -21.63 5.84
N ARG A 489 -12.84 -21.50 5.16
CA ARG A 489 -13.66 -20.31 5.26
C ARG A 489 -14.49 -20.37 6.53
N THR A 490 -14.24 -19.43 7.44
CA THR A 490 -14.91 -19.32 8.74
C THR A 490 -15.55 -17.94 8.88
N GLU A 491 -16.68 -17.86 9.58
CA GLU A 491 -17.24 -16.58 10.02
C GLU A 491 -16.64 -16.20 11.38
N ASP A 492 -16.02 -15.02 11.44
CA ASP A 492 -15.47 -14.55 12.70
C ASP A 492 -16.60 -14.17 13.67
N ALA A 493 -16.63 -14.81 14.84
CA ALA A 493 -17.72 -14.64 15.81
C ALA A 493 -17.83 -13.23 16.40
N VAL A 494 -16.79 -12.41 16.27
CA VAL A 494 -16.74 -11.05 16.84
C VAL A 494 -17.16 -10.00 15.83
N THR A 495 -16.67 -10.11 14.59
CA THR A 495 -16.91 -9.13 13.52
C THR A 495 -18.05 -9.53 12.58
N GLY A 496 -18.43 -10.81 12.54
CA GLY A 496 -19.37 -11.37 11.56
C GLY A 496 -18.80 -11.42 10.14
N GLU A 497 -17.52 -11.11 9.95
CA GLU A 497 -16.87 -11.16 8.64
C GLU A 497 -16.46 -12.61 8.32
N SER A 498 -16.81 -13.07 7.12
CA SER A 498 -16.34 -14.36 6.60
C SER A 498 -14.93 -14.22 6.05
N MET A 499 -14.01 -15.03 6.53
CA MET A 499 -12.61 -15.03 6.10
C MET A 499 -11.98 -16.43 6.09
N HIS A 500 -10.91 -16.60 5.33
CA HIS A 500 -10.09 -17.80 5.31
C HIS A 500 -9.15 -17.83 6.51
N VAL A 501 -9.33 -18.82 7.38
CA VAL A 501 -8.52 -19.04 8.58
C VAL A 501 -7.69 -20.31 8.38
N TYR A 502 -6.43 -20.28 8.84
CA TYR A 502 -5.56 -21.46 8.80
C TYR A 502 -6.15 -22.59 9.64
N LYS A 503 -6.33 -23.76 9.04
CA LYS A 503 -6.96 -24.92 9.69
C LYS A 503 -5.96 -25.94 10.27
N GLY A 504 -4.65 -25.66 10.17
CA GLY A 504 -3.60 -26.63 10.54
C GLY A 504 -3.08 -27.45 9.36
N GLY A 505 -2.09 -28.30 9.62
CA GLY A 505 -1.54 -29.29 8.70
C GLY A 505 -0.31 -28.84 7.92
N TYR A 506 -0.13 -27.55 7.63
CA TYR A 506 1.02 -27.08 6.84
C TYR A 506 2.34 -27.21 7.60
N TRP A 507 2.39 -26.69 8.83
CA TRP A 507 3.59 -26.74 9.65
C TRP A 507 3.93 -28.17 10.05
N GLU A 508 2.92 -28.99 10.31
CA GLU A 508 3.05 -30.40 10.59
C GLU A 508 3.61 -31.16 9.38
N ALA A 509 3.10 -30.89 8.17
CA ALA A 509 3.62 -31.44 6.92
C ALA A 509 5.09 -31.06 6.71
N LYS A 510 5.44 -29.79 6.96
CA LYS A 510 6.83 -29.28 6.91
C LYS A 510 7.75 -30.00 7.88
N ASP A 511 7.34 -30.14 9.15
CA ASP A 511 8.14 -30.79 10.19
C ASP A 511 8.44 -32.26 9.85
N HIS A 512 7.52 -32.94 9.16
CA HIS A 512 7.72 -34.32 8.68
C HIS A 512 8.37 -34.41 7.28
N GLY A 513 8.55 -33.28 6.58
CA GLY A 513 9.01 -33.25 5.19
C GLY A 513 8.07 -33.96 4.21
N ASN A 514 6.78 -34.08 4.53
CA ASN A 514 5.79 -34.77 3.72
C ASN A 514 4.90 -33.79 2.97
N TRP A 515 5.01 -33.78 1.64
CA TRP A 515 4.26 -32.90 0.75
C TRP A 515 3.37 -33.66 -0.24
N ASP A 516 3.05 -34.92 0.02
CA ASP A 516 2.30 -35.79 -0.91
C ASP A 516 0.91 -35.21 -1.27
N MET A 517 0.35 -34.41 -0.36
CA MET A 517 -0.91 -33.72 -0.55
C MET A 517 -0.81 -32.46 -1.42
N CYS A 518 0.38 -31.89 -1.64
CA CYS A 518 0.54 -30.66 -2.41
C CYS A 518 0.31 -30.89 -3.92
N PRO A 519 -0.46 -30.02 -4.60
CA PRO A 519 -0.66 -30.12 -6.04
C PRO A 519 0.57 -29.68 -6.82
N ASP A 520 0.73 -30.21 -8.04
CA ASP A 520 1.73 -29.72 -8.99
C ASP A 520 1.20 -28.50 -9.77
N ILE A 521 1.59 -27.31 -9.33
CA ILE A 521 1.13 -26.04 -9.90
C ILE A 521 2.16 -25.33 -10.79
N TYR A 522 3.41 -25.78 -10.80
CA TYR A 522 4.49 -25.14 -11.57
C TYR A 522 4.77 -25.81 -12.91
#